data_AF-A0A2M6Z248-F1
#
_entry.id   AF-A0A2M6Z248-F1
#
_cell.length_a   1.000
_cell.length_b   1.000
_cell.length_c   1.000
_cell.angle_alpha   90.00
_cell.angle_beta   90.00
_cell.angle_gamma   90.00
#
_symmetry.space_group_name_H-M   'P 1'
#
loop_
_entity.id
_entity.type
_entity.pdbx_description
1 polymer ?
#
loop_
_entity_poly.entity_id
_entity_poly.type
_entity_poly.pdbx_seq_one_letter_code
_entity_poly.pdbx_strand_id
1 'polypeptide(L)'
;MKKGIKILILLLLLAVLFFPLISFAGGSYTAGGSYTADGTTVNYKGFVPCGKSKPVEGESKYVTMSCQFGHIFIMFKGIIDFVLIDLVPPIAVLMIIICGIMIYGGGANPGLVAKARATLFNVMIGLFIIYGAYFLVGVVLNITGAGGWEPFKNWASQGAFTIHFNIKLPY
;
A
#
# COMPACT_ATOMS: atom_id res chain seq x y z
N MET A 1 -28.36 -25.31 -11.87
CA MET A 1 -28.11 -24.49 -10.66
C MET A 1 -28.90 -23.18 -10.77
N LYS A 2 -29.88 -22.94 -9.88
CA LYS A 2 -30.78 -21.77 -9.92
C LYS A 2 -29.97 -20.47 -9.85
N LYS A 3 -30.33 -19.46 -10.66
CA LYS A 3 -29.65 -18.16 -10.78
C LYS A 3 -29.44 -17.47 -9.42
N GLY A 4 -30.39 -17.64 -8.49
CA GLY A 4 -30.30 -17.13 -7.11
C GLY A 4 -29.22 -17.78 -6.25
N ILE A 5 -28.92 -19.08 -6.43
CA ILE A 5 -27.87 -19.78 -5.67
C ILE A 5 -26.46 -19.33 -6.11
N LYS A 6 -26.27 -19.03 -7.40
CA LYS A 6 -24.99 -18.48 -7.91
C LYS A 6 -24.71 -17.08 -7.34
N ILE A 7 -25.74 -16.24 -7.24
CA ILE A 7 -25.64 -14.88 -6.68
C ILE A 7 -25.39 -14.92 -5.18
N LEU A 8 -26.03 -15.84 -4.45
CA LEU A 8 -25.82 -16.01 -3.01
C LEU A 8 -24.39 -16.46 -2.69
N ILE A 9 -23.84 -17.42 -3.43
CA ILE A 9 -22.45 -17.87 -3.26
C ILE A 9 -21.47 -16.75 -3.60
N LEU A 10 -21.74 -15.96 -4.64
CA LEU A 10 -20.94 -14.79 -4.98
C LEU A 10 -20.93 -13.73 -3.87
N LEU A 11 -22.10 -13.41 -3.31
CA LEU A 11 -22.21 -12.45 -2.22
C LEU A 11 -21.53 -12.95 -0.95
N LEU A 12 -21.59 -14.25 -0.67
CA LEU A 12 -20.93 -14.86 0.47
C LEU A 12 -19.40 -14.90 0.31
N LEU A 13 -18.89 -15.20 -0.89
CA LEU A 13 -17.47 -15.16 -1.21
C LEU A 13 -16.93 -13.72 -1.22
N LEU A 14 -17.72 -12.77 -1.74
CA LEU A 14 -17.41 -11.35 -1.72
C LEU A 14 -17.39 -10.80 -0.29
N ALA A 15 -18.32 -11.21 0.58
CA ALA A 15 -18.35 -10.82 1.98
C ALA A 15 -17.15 -11.37 2.77
N VAL A 16 -16.75 -12.62 2.55
CA VAL A 16 -15.57 -13.23 3.16
C VAL A 16 -14.26 -12.60 2.65
N LEU A 17 -14.21 -12.18 1.38
CA LEU A 17 -13.08 -11.45 0.81
C LEU A 17 -13.01 -9.99 1.29
N PHE A 18 -14.15 -9.34 1.51
CA PHE A 18 -14.22 -7.98 2.05
C PHE A 18 -13.97 -7.93 3.56
N PHE A 19 -14.24 -9.02 4.30
CA PHE A 19 -14.08 -9.11 5.75
C PHE A 19 -12.67 -8.74 6.25
N PRO A 20 -11.56 -9.20 5.63
CA PRO A 20 -10.23 -8.71 6.00
C PRO A 20 -10.03 -7.23 5.63
N LEU A 21 -10.66 -6.71 4.57
CA LEU A 21 -10.52 -5.30 4.17
C LEU A 21 -11.13 -4.33 5.20
N ILE A 22 -12.24 -4.72 5.84
CA ILE A 22 -12.83 -3.92 6.92
C ILE A 22 -11.98 -4.01 8.20
N SER A 23 -11.35 -5.17 8.44
CA SER A 23 -10.45 -5.38 9.57
C SER A 23 -9.10 -4.66 9.41
N PHE A 24 -8.66 -4.43 8.17
CA PHE A 24 -7.47 -3.65 7.83
C PHE A 24 -7.64 -2.14 8.02
N ALA A 25 -8.86 -1.63 8.21
CA ALA A 25 -9.08 -0.25 8.65
C ALA A 25 -8.89 -0.05 10.17
N GLY A 26 -8.89 -1.14 10.97
CA GLY A 26 -8.72 -1.11 12.43
C GLY A 26 -7.40 -1.69 12.95
N GLY A 27 -6.67 -2.42 12.11
CA GLY A 27 -5.30 -2.86 12.39
C GLY A 27 -4.33 -1.69 12.28
N SER A 28 -3.28 -1.70 13.09
CA SER A 28 -2.22 -0.70 13.02
C SER A 28 -1.52 -0.76 11.65
N TYR A 29 -2.04 -0.06 10.66
CA TYR A 29 -1.28 0.20 9.45
C TYR A 29 -0.03 0.97 9.88
N THR A 30 1.14 0.38 9.64
CA THR A 30 2.41 1.10 9.67
C THR A 30 2.47 1.94 8.39
N ALA A 31 1.58 2.93 8.23
CA ALA A 31 1.95 4.13 7.48
C ALA A 31 2.99 4.83 8.35
N GLY A 32 4.20 4.30 8.27
CA GLY A 32 5.21 4.41 9.28
C GLY A 32 6.50 4.09 8.60
N GLY A 33 7.06 5.07 7.92
CA GLY A 33 8.43 5.02 7.47
C GLY A 33 9.38 5.10 8.67
N SER A 34 10.61 4.69 8.41
CA SER A 34 11.74 4.90 9.30
C SER A 34 12.54 6.06 8.75
N TYR A 35 12.91 7.03 9.58
CA TYR A 35 13.89 8.05 9.21
C TYR A 35 15.00 8.08 10.25
N THR A 36 16.19 8.46 9.80
CA THR A 36 17.39 8.53 10.65
C THR A 36 17.56 9.95 11.15
N ALA A 37 17.21 10.22 12.40
CA ALA A 37 17.48 11.50 13.05
C ALA A 37 18.75 11.35 13.89
N ASP A 38 19.78 12.11 13.56
CA ASP A 38 21.05 12.13 14.30
C ASP A 38 21.67 10.75 14.59
N GLY A 39 21.62 9.84 13.60
CA GLY A 39 22.10 8.46 13.73
C GLY A 39 21.12 7.46 14.37
N THR A 40 19.95 7.91 14.83
CA THR A 40 18.91 7.04 15.41
C THR A 40 17.73 6.82 14.46
N THR A 41 17.29 5.55 14.33
CA THR A 41 16.16 5.18 13.47
C THR A 41 14.87 5.32 14.25
N VAL A 42 14.06 6.31 13.91
CA VAL A 42 12.78 6.55 14.58
C VAL A 42 11.63 6.01 13.73
N ASN A 43 10.89 5.07 14.32
CA ASN A 43 9.70 4.48 13.74
C ASN A 43 8.47 5.27 14.18
N TYR A 44 7.76 5.90 13.24
CA TYR A 44 6.48 6.53 13.51
C TYR A 44 5.33 5.65 13.00
N LYS A 45 4.13 5.89 13.53
CA LYS A 45 2.89 5.23 13.08
C LYS A 45 1.84 6.28 12.79
N GLY A 46 1.22 6.19 11.62
CA GLY A 46 0.19 7.09 11.10
C GLY A 46 0.73 8.08 10.07
N PHE A 47 -0.18 8.65 9.27
CA PHE A 47 0.17 9.53 8.15
C PHE A 47 0.90 10.80 8.55
N VAL A 48 0.68 11.32 9.76
CA VAL A 48 1.35 12.54 10.24
C VAL A 48 2.54 12.14 11.14
N PRO A 49 3.79 12.24 10.64
CA PRO A 49 4.99 11.76 11.34
C PRO A 49 5.59 12.78 12.33
N CYS A 50 4.95 13.93 12.55
CA CYS A 50 5.46 15.01 13.40
C CYS A 50 4.40 15.48 14.43
N GLY A 51 4.83 16.28 15.42
CA GLY A 51 3.93 16.81 16.46
C GLY A 51 3.52 15.80 17.53
N LYS A 52 4.10 14.59 17.53
CA LYS A 52 3.90 13.58 18.57
C LYS A 52 5.18 13.42 19.39
N SER A 53 5.04 13.34 20.71
CA SER A 53 6.13 13.00 21.61
C SER A 53 6.40 11.50 21.54
N LYS A 54 7.65 11.11 21.26
CA LYS A 54 8.07 9.69 21.23
C LYS A 54 9.21 9.47 22.22
N PRO A 55 9.26 8.32 22.90
CA PRO A 55 10.42 7.92 23.66
C PRO A 55 11.58 7.65 22.69
N VAL A 56 12.76 8.17 23.01
CA VAL A 56 13.99 7.77 22.33
C VAL A 56 14.32 6.33 22.74
N GLU A 57 14.74 5.50 21.78
CA GLU A 57 15.09 4.12 22.06
C GLU A 57 16.28 4.08 23.04
N GLY A 58 16.04 3.60 24.27
CA GLY A 58 17.05 3.54 25.34
C GLY A 58 17.01 4.64 26.40
N GLU A 59 16.15 5.65 26.29
CA GLU A 59 16.02 6.73 27.29
C GLU A 59 14.57 7.03 27.66
N SER A 60 14.32 7.41 28.92
CA SER A 60 13.01 7.89 29.42
C SER A 60 12.67 9.32 28.95
N LYS A 61 13.37 9.83 27.94
CA LYS A 61 13.22 11.18 27.41
C LYS A 61 12.21 11.18 26.27
N TYR A 62 11.15 11.95 26.43
CA TYR A 62 10.18 12.23 25.38
C TYR A 62 10.70 13.38 24.52
N VAL A 63 10.97 13.12 23.25
CA VAL A 63 11.34 14.18 22.30
C VAL A 63 10.10 14.59 21.52
N THR A 64 9.73 15.86 21.65
CA THR A 64 8.70 16.48 20.81
C THR A 64 9.37 16.95 19.53
N MET A 65 9.12 16.23 18.45
CA MET A 65 9.67 16.56 17.13
C MET A 65 8.86 17.70 16.53
N SER A 66 9.49 18.85 16.34
CA SER A 66 8.91 19.95 15.55
C SER A 66 8.77 19.51 14.09
N CYS A 67 7.67 19.89 13.44
CA CYS A 67 7.45 19.54 12.04
C CYS A 67 8.45 20.27 11.13
N GLN A 68 9.42 19.54 10.61
CA GLN A 68 10.35 19.99 9.55
C GLN A 68 9.85 19.58 8.16
N PHE A 69 10.33 20.23 7.10
CA PHE A 69 9.96 19.93 5.71
C PHE A 69 10.20 18.45 5.32
N GLY A 70 11.19 17.77 5.90
CA GLY A 70 11.44 16.35 5.66
C GLY A 70 10.25 15.44 6.00
N HIS A 71 9.44 15.82 7.01
CA HIS A 71 8.26 15.06 7.43
C HIS A 71 7.13 15.04 6.40
N ILE A 72 7.08 16.00 5.47
CA ILE A 72 6.06 16.05 4.42
C ILE A 72 6.29 14.94 3.40
N PHE A 73 7.54 14.73 2.96
CA PHE A 73 7.90 13.66 2.02
C PHE A 73 7.65 12.27 2.62
N ILE A 74 7.93 12.15 3.91
CA ILE A 74 7.68 10.99 4.73
C ILE A 74 6.17 10.67 4.81
N MET A 75 5.31 11.70 5.00
CA MET A 75 3.85 11.55 4.92
C MET A 75 3.40 11.09 3.52
N PHE A 76 3.92 11.71 2.46
CA PHE A 76 3.58 11.31 1.09
C PHE A 76 3.93 9.86 0.80
N LYS A 77 5.09 9.38 1.26
CA LYS A 77 5.45 7.96 1.18
C LYS A 77 4.39 7.09 1.87
N GLY A 78 3.99 7.44 3.09
CA GLY A 78 2.94 6.70 3.82
C GLY A 78 1.62 6.61 3.06
N ILE A 79 1.23 7.68 2.35
CA ILE A 79 0.02 7.69 1.51
C ILE A 79 0.19 6.76 0.30
N ILE A 80 1.34 6.84 -0.39
CA ILE A 80 1.62 5.99 -1.56
C ILE A 80 1.64 4.52 -1.14
N ASP A 81 2.29 4.18 -0.03
CA ASP A 81 2.36 2.81 0.47
C ASP A 81 0.96 2.28 0.84
N PHE A 82 0.13 3.09 1.51
CA PHE A 82 -1.25 2.73 1.80
C PHE A 82 -2.06 2.45 0.52
N VAL A 83 -1.95 3.33 -0.48
CA VAL A 83 -2.68 3.15 -1.74
C VAL A 83 -2.19 1.89 -2.47
N LEU A 84 -0.88 1.65 -2.55
CA LEU A 84 -0.31 0.57 -3.36
C LEU A 84 -0.35 -0.80 -2.68
N ILE A 85 -0.27 -0.86 -1.35
CA ILE A 85 -0.17 -2.10 -0.58
C ILE A 85 -1.51 -2.49 0.03
N ASP A 86 -2.28 -1.52 0.54
CA ASP A 86 -3.55 -1.81 1.21
C ASP A 86 -4.77 -1.64 0.29
N LEU A 87 -4.75 -0.68 -0.66
CA LEU A 87 -5.91 -0.35 -1.48
C LEU A 87 -5.92 -0.97 -2.89
N VAL A 88 -4.79 -0.99 -3.59
CA VAL A 88 -4.72 -1.52 -4.97
C VAL A 88 -4.96 -3.02 -5.05
N PRO A 89 -4.36 -3.89 -4.21
CA PRO A 89 -4.57 -5.34 -4.28
C PRO A 89 -6.04 -5.78 -4.17
N PRO A 90 -6.86 -5.28 -3.23
CA PRO A 90 -8.26 -5.70 -3.16
C PRO A 90 -9.08 -5.26 -4.36
N ILE A 91 -8.82 -4.06 -4.89
CA ILE A 91 -9.50 -3.57 -6.10
C ILE A 91 -9.14 -4.45 -7.29
N ALA A 92 -7.87 -4.82 -7.44
CA ALA A 92 -7.41 -5.69 -8.51
C ALA A 92 -8.07 -7.07 -8.44
N VAL A 93 -8.12 -7.68 -7.25
CA VAL A 93 -8.79 -8.98 -7.04
C VAL A 93 -10.29 -8.89 -7.37
N LEU A 94 -10.97 -7.83 -6.94
CA LEU A 94 -12.39 -7.63 -7.25
C LEU A 94 -12.65 -7.58 -8.77
N MET A 95 -11.82 -6.82 -9.50
CA MET A 95 -11.94 -6.69 -10.96
C MET A 95 -11.69 -8.02 -11.67
N ILE A 96 -10.72 -8.81 -11.19
CA ILE A 96 -10.43 -10.15 -11.74
C ILE A 96 -11.62 -11.09 -11.51
N ILE A 97 -12.23 -11.08 -10.31
CA ILE A 97 -13.42 -11.90 -10.01
C ILE A 97 -14.58 -11.53 -10.93
N ILE A 98 -14.87 -10.24 -11.12
CA ILE A 98 -15.93 -9.77 -12.02
C ILE A 98 -15.67 -10.25 -13.44
N CYS A 99 -14.42 -10.18 -13.92
CA CYS A 99 -14.05 -10.68 -15.24
C CYS A 99 -14.23 -12.20 -15.35
N GLY A 100 -13.85 -12.96 -14.32
CA GLY A 100 -14.05 -14.42 -14.28
C GLY A 100 -15.52 -14.82 -14.40
N ILE A 101 -16.41 -14.08 -13.73
CA ILE A 101 -17.86 -14.31 -13.79
C ILE A 101 -18.42 -13.93 -15.15
N MET A 102 -17.96 -12.83 -15.74
CA MET A 102 -18.38 -12.42 -17.09
C MET A 102 -17.97 -13.45 -18.15
N ILE A 103 -16.79 -14.06 -18.03
CA ILE A 103 -16.34 -15.12 -18.94
C ILE A 103 -17.18 -16.39 -18.73
N TYR A 104 -17.38 -16.82 -17.48
CA TYR A 104 -18.13 -18.04 -17.17
C TYR A 104 -19.63 -17.92 -17.46
N GLY A 105 -20.22 -16.75 -17.22
CA GLY A 105 -21.65 -16.48 -17.46
C GLY A 105 -21.97 -16.02 -18.89
N GLY A 106 -20.96 -15.58 -19.65
CA GLY A 106 -21.11 -14.99 -20.98
C GLY A 106 -21.07 -15.99 -22.14
N GLY A 107 -21.04 -17.30 -21.90
CA GLY A 107 -20.77 -18.33 -22.93
C GLY A 107 -21.65 -18.28 -24.19
N ALA A 108 -22.87 -17.72 -24.12
CA ALA A 108 -23.75 -17.54 -25.28
C ALA A 108 -23.62 -16.17 -25.98
N ASN A 109 -22.91 -15.21 -25.37
CA ASN A 109 -22.73 -13.85 -25.88
C ASN A 109 -21.24 -13.54 -26.07
N PRO A 110 -20.70 -13.67 -27.30
CA PRO A 110 -19.27 -13.45 -27.55
C PRO A 110 -18.80 -12.03 -27.19
N GLY A 111 -19.68 -11.03 -27.28
CA GLY A 111 -19.38 -9.65 -26.88
C GLY A 111 -19.05 -9.49 -25.38
N LEU A 112 -19.68 -10.28 -24.51
CA LEU A 112 -19.42 -10.24 -23.06
C LEU A 112 -18.05 -10.85 -22.71
N VAL A 113 -17.68 -11.94 -23.39
CA VAL A 113 -16.37 -12.59 -23.20
C VAL A 113 -15.25 -11.71 -23.76
N ALA A 114 -15.45 -11.08 -24.92
CA ALA A 114 -14.48 -10.15 -25.50
C ALA A 114 -14.24 -8.94 -24.58
N LYS A 115 -15.33 -8.35 -24.03
CA LYS A 115 -15.23 -7.25 -23.08
C LYS A 115 -14.46 -7.65 -21.81
N ALA A 116 -14.74 -8.82 -21.24
CA ALA A 116 -14.06 -9.30 -20.04
C ALA A 116 -12.55 -9.50 -20.26
N ARG A 117 -12.15 -10.03 -21.42
CA ARG A 117 -10.74 -10.17 -21.80
C ARG A 117 -10.05 -8.82 -21.94
N ALA A 118 -10.69 -7.86 -22.62
CA ALA A 118 -10.16 -6.50 -22.74
C ALA A 118 -9.97 -5.84 -21.37
N THR A 119 -10.96 -5.98 -20.46
CA THR A 119 -10.85 -5.46 -19.09
C THR A 119 -9.72 -6.12 -18.32
N LEU A 120 -9.52 -7.43 -18.42
CA LEU A 120 -8.40 -8.13 -17.78
C LEU A 120 -7.05 -7.59 -18.24
N PHE A 121 -6.85 -7.41 -19.55
CA PHE A 121 -5.61 -6.84 -20.06
C PHE A 121 -5.40 -5.40 -19.57
N ASN A 122 -6.44 -4.57 -19.56
CA ASN A 122 -6.35 -3.21 -19.06
C ASN A 122 -5.95 -3.15 -17.57
N VAL A 123 -6.52 -4.04 -16.75
CA VAL A 123 -6.16 -4.16 -15.32
C VAL A 123 -4.70 -4.59 -15.17
N MET A 124 -4.25 -5.58 -15.95
CA MET A 124 -2.86 -6.05 -15.93
C MET A 124 -1.87 -4.95 -16.34
N ILE A 125 -2.16 -4.21 -17.41
CA ILE A 125 -1.35 -3.06 -17.83
C ILE A 125 -1.32 -1.98 -16.73
N GLY A 126 -2.47 -1.64 -16.15
CA GLY A 126 -2.55 -0.64 -15.09
C GLY A 126 -1.71 -1.02 -13.87
N LEU A 127 -1.82 -2.29 -13.43
CA LEU A 127 -1.04 -2.81 -12.32
C LEU A 127 0.46 -2.76 -12.60
N PHE A 128 0.86 -3.11 -13.82
CA PHE A 128 2.25 -3.05 -14.26
C PHE A 128 2.80 -1.62 -14.25
N ILE A 129 2.01 -0.64 -14.72
CA ILE A 129 2.42 0.78 -14.72
C ILE A 129 2.57 1.30 -13.29
N ILE A 130 1.61 1.02 -12.40
CA ILE A 130 1.64 1.51 -11.02
C ILE A 130 2.85 0.95 -10.26
N TYR A 131 3.02 -0.38 -10.27
CA TYR A 131 4.15 -0.99 -9.58
C TYR A 131 5.49 -0.72 -10.29
N GLY A 132 5.50 -0.61 -11.62
CA GLY A 132 6.69 -0.23 -12.38
C GLY A 132 7.16 1.19 -12.06
N ALA A 133 6.24 2.15 -11.98
CA ALA A 133 6.57 3.51 -11.56
C ALA A 133 7.07 3.56 -10.11
N TYR A 134 6.43 2.82 -9.20
CA TYR A 134 6.85 2.72 -7.81
C TYR A 134 8.26 2.11 -7.67
N PHE A 135 8.55 1.06 -8.45
CA PHE A 135 9.87 0.45 -8.53
C PHE A 135 10.91 1.45 -9.04
N LEU A 136 10.60 2.19 -10.11
CA LEU A 136 11.52 3.17 -10.70
C LEU A 136 11.89 4.29 -9.71
N VAL A 137 10.92 4.78 -8.94
CA VAL A 137 11.18 5.77 -7.88
C VAL A 137 12.13 5.21 -6.83
N GLY A 138 11.93 3.96 -6.38
CA GLY A 138 12.83 3.31 -5.43
C GLY A 138 14.27 3.19 -5.96
N VAL A 139 14.44 2.86 -7.24
CA VAL A 139 15.77 2.79 -7.88
C VAL A 139 16.45 4.16 -7.91
N VAL A 140 15.74 5.22 -8.28
CA VAL A 140 16.30 6.58 -8.31
C VAL A 140 16.70 7.06 -6.91
N LEU A 141 15.88 6.78 -5.90
CA LEU A 141 16.19 7.12 -4.50
C LEU A 141 17.40 6.34 -3.98
N ASN A 142 17.58 5.10 -4.43
CA ASN A 142 18.74 4.28 -4.08
C ASN A 142 20.04 4.81 -4.70
N ILE A 143 20.02 5.15 -6.00
CA ILE A 143 21.21 5.69 -6.69
C ILE A 143 21.64 7.03 -6.10
N THR A 144 20.68 7.87 -5.69
CA THR A 144 20.96 9.19 -5.11
C THR A 144 21.41 9.14 -3.66
N GLY A 145 21.37 7.97 -3.00
CA GLY A 145 21.67 7.83 -1.56
C GLY A 145 20.63 8.50 -0.65
N ALA A 146 19.53 9.02 -1.23
CA ALA A 146 18.43 9.63 -0.48
C ALA A 146 17.49 8.58 0.14
N GLY A 147 17.67 7.29 -0.20
CA GLY A 147 16.84 6.20 0.29
C GLY A 147 17.44 4.81 0.10
N GLY A 148 17.09 3.87 0.97
CA GLY A 148 17.44 2.46 0.82
C GLY A 148 16.36 1.69 0.07
N TRP A 149 16.74 0.67 -0.71
CA TRP A 149 15.80 -0.31 -1.23
C TRP A 149 15.59 -1.41 -0.19
N GLU A 150 14.34 -1.71 0.16
CA GLU A 150 14.01 -2.77 1.11
C GLU A 150 13.81 -4.11 0.37
N PRO A 151 14.31 -5.25 0.90
CA PRO A 151 14.12 -6.54 0.27
C PRO A 151 12.62 -6.93 0.23
N PHE A 152 12.22 -7.67 -0.82
CA PHE A 152 10.84 -8.11 -1.06
C PHE A 152 10.14 -8.77 0.15
N LYS A 153 10.91 -9.32 1.09
CA LYS A 153 10.41 -9.93 2.33
C LYS A 153 9.62 -8.95 3.23
N ASN A 154 10.03 -7.69 3.30
CA ASN A 154 9.39 -6.67 4.14
C ASN A 154 8.55 -5.67 3.33
N TRP A 155 8.48 -5.84 2.01
CA TRP A 155 7.80 -4.91 1.11
C TRP A 155 6.31 -4.76 1.43
N ALA A 156 5.63 -5.87 1.76
CA ALA A 156 4.21 -5.87 2.09
C ALA A 156 3.89 -5.19 3.44
N SER A 157 4.89 -4.89 4.28
CA SER A 157 4.69 -4.27 5.60
C SER A 157 5.33 -2.89 5.75
N GLN A 158 6.39 -2.59 4.99
CA GLN A 158 7.21 -1.37 5.14
C GLN A 158 7.36 -0.56 3.83
N GLY A 159 6.78 -1.04 2.72
CA GLY A 159 7.00 -0.47 1.38
C GLY A 159 8.37 -0.86 0.80
N ALA A 160 8.64 -0.49 -0.46
CA ALA A 160 9.84 -0.94 -1.19
C ALA A 160 11.07 -0.06 -0.98
N PHE A 161 10.91 1.15 -0.45
CA PHE A 161 12.04 2.06 -0.22
C PHE A 161 11.89 2.86 1.06
N THR A 162 13.00 3.14 1.73
CA THR A 162 13.09 4.07 2.87
C THR A 162 13.62 5.42 2.42
N ILE A 163 13.35 6.48 3.18
CA ILE A 163 13.84 7.83 2.85
C ILE A 163 14.76 8.28 3.98
N HIS A 164 16.03 8.53 3.66
CA HIS A 164 17.02 9.03 4.60
C HIS A 164 17.06 10.56 4.54
N PHE A 165 16.49 11.21 5.56
CA PHE A 165 16.69 12.64 5.80
C PHE A 165 17.47 12.82 7.10
N ASN A 166 18.50 13.66 7.07
CA ASN A 166 19.20 14.09 8.27
C ASN A 166 18.35 15.17 8.97
N ILE A 167 17.57 14.74 9.95
CA ILE A 167 16.71 15.63 10.74
C ILE A 167 17.48 16.00 12.01
N LYS A 168 17.73 17.30 12.20
CA LYS A 168 18.30 17.80 13.46
C LYS A 168 17.25 17.70 14.55
N LEU A 169 17.53 16.89 15.57
CA LEU A 169 16.75 16.85 16.79
C LEU A 169 16.96 18.17 17.56
N PRO A 170 15.90 18.79 18.12
CA PRO A 170 16.05 19.93 19.01
C PRO A 170 16.53 19.42 20.37
N TYR A 171 17.84 19.25 20.53
CA TYR A 171 18.48 19.17 21.84
C TYR A 171 19.30 20.44 22.09
#